data_AF-A0A026VVI8-F1
#
_entry.id   AF-A0A026VVI8-F1
#
_cell.length_a   1.000
_cell.length_b   1.000
_cell.length_c   1.000
_cell.angle_alpha   90.00
_cell.angle_beta   90.00
_cell.angle_gamma   90.00
#
_symmetry.space_group_name_H-M   'P 1'
#
loop_
_entity.id
_entity.type
_entity.pdbx_description
1 polymer ?
#
loop_
_entity_poly.entity_id
_entity_poly.type
_entity_poly.pdbx_seq_one_letter_code
_entity_poly.pdbx_strand_id
1 'polypeptide(L)'
;MAPFHGVALLLLGIGYLLHAEPFYGERGIAFLHLNDDTFGKEEKSQRSTKKTYFSKDTPQKLTVAIGHAAVLLCRIKNLGNRTVSWIRKRDLHILTSMLVTYTSDARFTIVGNPETDDWNLRIDYVQPRDAGIYECQVNTEPKIYRAVTLKVLDIQARITGPQELYIRKGSTISLTCIIELQDLPPSNVTWYHAGAVIDFDGPRGGVSLETEKGKRGTTSKLLITRAQLNDSGNYTCASSKVTPASVMVHVLNGEHPAAMQHGGTGDVNRRLVLLVLIVLIDTMFR
;
A
#
# COMPACT_ATOMS: atom_id res chain seq x y z
N MET A 1 -6.14 48.80 -34.65
CA MET A 1 -5.45 50.01 -35.15
C MET A 1 -4.16 50.16 -34.37
N ALA A 2 -3.02 49.94 -35.01
CA ALA A 2 -1.69 50.37 -34.53
C ALA A 2 -1.55 51.91 -34.74
N PRO A 3 -0.40 52.61 -34.54
CA PRO A 3 0.97 52.19 -34.14
C PRO A 3 1.76 53.22 -33.25
N PHE A 4 3.10 53.08 -33.20
CA PHE A 4 4.21 54.01 -32.84
C PHE A 4 4.84 53.85 -31.44
N HIS A 5 6.05 53.28 -31.31
CA HIS A 5 7.43 53.78 -31.57
C HIS A 5 7.98 54.67 -30.44
N GLY A 6 9.18 54.34 -29.92
CA GLY A 6 9.98 55.33 -29.17
C GLY A 6 10.98 54.75 -28.16
N VAL A 7 12.22 54.61 -28.58
CA VAL A 7 13.43 54.33 -27.77
C VAL A 7 13.84 55.58 -26.98
N ALA A 8 14.29 55.44 -25.73
CA ALA A 8 15.20 56.42 -25.10
C ALA A 8 16.03 55.77 -23.97
N LEU A 9 17.30 55.48 -24.29
CA LEU A 9 18.38 55.35 -23.31
C LEU A 9 18.74 56.76 -22.82
N LEU A 10 18.83 56.95 -21.50
CA LEU A 10 19.60 58.05 -20.91
C LEU A 10 20.42 57.51 -19.73
N LEU A 11 21.73 57.44 -19.96
CA LEU A 11 22.77 57.32 -18.95
C LEU A 11 22.96 58.68 -18.28
N LEU A 12 22.93 58.73 -16.95
CA LEU A 12 23.66 59.71 -16.17
C LEU A 12 24.23 59.02 -14.93
N GLY A 13 25.54 58.81 -14.96
CA GLY A 13 26.33 58.54 -13.76
C GLY A 13 26.64 59.83 -13.04
N ILE A 14 26.65 59.79 -11.71
CA ILE A 14 27.47 60.66 -10.87
C ILE A 14 27.91 59.81 -9.69
N GLY A 15 29.22 59.55 -9.60
CA GLY A 15 29.85 59.01 -8.40
C GLY A 15 30.07 60.10 -7.37
N TYR A 16 30.02 59.72 -6.09
CA TYR A 16 30.68 60.47 -5.03
C TYR A 16 31.34 59.47 -4.06
N LEU A 17 32.67 59.47 -4.11
CA LEU A 17 33.59 59.11 -3.02
C LEU A 17 33.45 60.15 -1.90
N LEU A 18 33.30 59.73 -0.64
CA LEU A 18 33.81 60.43 0.55
C LEU A 18 34.00 59.37 1.65
N HIS A 19 35.26 59.00 1.93
CA HIS A 19 36.13 59.56 2.97
C HIS A 19 36.06 58.76 4.27
N ALA A 20 37.09 57.95 4.50
CA ALA A 20 37.45 57.36 5.77
C ALA A 20 38.65 58.14 6.32
N GLU A 21 38.59 58.55 7.59
CA GLU A 21 39.78 58.84 8.43
C GLU A 21 39.40 58.77 9.93
N PRO A 22 40.39 58.59 10.83
CA PRO A 22 40.29 57.72 12.00
C PRO A 22 40.18 58.49 13.34
N PHE A 23 39.86 57.77 14.42
CA PHE A 23 39.95 58.28 15.79
C PHE A 23 41.17 57.72 16.51
N TYR A 24 42.01 58.62 17.02
CA TYR A 24 43.22 58.36 17.82
C TYR A 24 43.01 58.95 19.23
N GLY A 25 43.49 58.24 20.26
CA GLY A 25 43.61 58.72 21.64
C GLY A 25 43.53 57.53 22.61
N GLU A 26 44.42 57.31 23.58
CA GLU A 26 45.60 58.03 24.03
C GLU A 26 46.44 57.07 24.90
N ARG A 27 47.70 57.44 25.18
CA ARG A 27 48.75 56.63 25.81
C ARG A 27 48.56 56.42 27.32
N GLY A 28 48.90 55.21 27.78
CA GLY A 28 49.43 54.95 29.12
C GLY A 28 50.60 53.99 29.03
N ILE A 29 51.84 54.49 29.14
CA ILE A 29 53.06 53.68 29.24
C ILE A 29 53.40 53.59 30.73
N ALA A 30 53.48 52.37 31.26
CA ALA A 30 54.26 52.04 32.44
C ALA A 30 55.22 50.90 32.06
N PHE A 31 56.50 51.11 32.33
CA PHE A 31 57.60 50.25 31.93
C PHE A 31 57.85 49.11 32.94
N LEU A 32 58.21 47.94 32.38
CA LEU A 32 59.03 46.83 32.92
C LEU A 32 58.45 45.91 34.01
N HIS A 33 58.16 44.67 33.60
CA HIS A 33 59.01 43.53 33.98
C HIS A 33 58.81 42.38 32.98
N LEU A 34 59.89 42.00 32.29
CA LEU A 34 59.98 40.72 31.58
C LEU A 34 59.85 39.61 32.61
N ASN A 35 58.93 38.66 32.36
CA ASN A 35 59.13 37.27 32.72
C ASN A 35 58.40 36.36 31.72
N ASP A 36 59.13 35.32 31.42
CA ASP A 36 58.98 34.25 30.46
C ASP A 36 57.73 33.37 30.68
N ASP A 37 57.42 32.60 29.65
CA ASP A 37 56.56 31.41 29.65
C ASP A 37 55.05 31.58 29.93
N THR A 38 54.26 31.62 28.85
CA THR A 38 53.14 30.66 28.71
C THR A 38 52.65 30.58 27.27
N PHE A 39 52.86 29.40 26.70
CA PHE A 39 52.40 28.93 25.41
C PHE A 39 50.89 29.17 25.22
N GLY A 40 50.54 30.17 24.40
CA GLY A 40 49.17 30.39 23.94
C GLY A 40 48.71 29.20 23.11
N LYS A 41 47.85 28.35 23.68
CA LYS A 41 47.09 27.38 22.90
C LYS A 41 46.12 28.16 22.02
N GLU A 42 46.37 28.14 20.71
CA GLU A 42 45.35 28.40 19.71
C GLU A 42 44.13 27.51 20.02
N GLU A 43 43.03 28.10 20.48
CA GLU A 43 41.74 27.43 20.48
C GLU A 43 41.31 27.22 19.03
N LYS A 44 41.67 26.04 18.49
CA LYS A 44 40.97 25.47 17.34
C LYS A 44 39.49 25.40 17.68
N SER A 45 38.72 26.32 17.10
CA SER A 45 37.26 26.18 16.97
C SER A 45 36.98 24.92 16.15
N GLN A 46 36.95 23.76 16.83
CA GLN A 46 36.43 22.53 16.28
C GLN A 46 34.92 22.69 16.12
N ARG A 47 34.48 23.20 14.98
CA ARG A 47 33.13 22.95 14.49
C ARG A 47 33.04 21.46 14.15
N SER A 48 32.91 20.63 15.18
CA SER A 48 32.71 19.18 15.05
C SER A 48 31.37 18.97 14.34
N THR A 49 31.42 18.79 13.03
CA THR A 49 30.24 18.42 12.24
C THR A 49 29.80 17.04 12.70
N LYS A 50 28.70 16.98 13.48
CA LYS A 50 28.11 15.72 13.93
C LYS A 50 27.89 14.80 12.72
N LYS A 51 28.35 13.55 12.83
CA LYS A 51 28.22 12.54 11.77
C LYS A 51 26.75 12.29 11.44
N THR A 52 26.43 12.18 10.15
CA THR A 52 25.10 11.78 9.67
C THR A 52 24.87 10.29 9.88
N TYR A 53 23.71 9.91 10.41
CA TYR A 53 23.34 8.51 10.61
C TYR A 53 21.84 8.29 10.55
N PHE A 54 21.42 7.05 10.30
CA PHE A 54 20.02 6.65 10.34
C PHE A 54 19.56 6.30 11.76
N SER A 55 18.37 6.74 12.13
CA SER A 55 17.78 6.46 13.44
C SER A 55 17.44 4.98 13.61
N LYS A 56 17.81 4.37 14.74
CA LYS A 56 17.72 2.91 14.97
C LYS A 56 16.29 2.40 15.25
N ASP A 57 15.36 3.29 15.56
CA ASP A 57 13.95 3.04 15.85
C ASP A 57 13.10 2.66 14.62
N THR A 58 13.60 2.93 13.40
CA THR A 58 12.83 2.63 12.19
C THR A 58 12.94 1.16 11.78
N PRO A 59 11.80 0.44 11.59
CA PRO A 59 11.78 -0.96 11.21
C PRO A 59 12.29 -1.19 9.79
N GLN A 60 13.02 -2.29 9.58
CA GLN A 60 13.57 -2.66 8.27
C GLN A 60 12.73 -3.69 7.51
N LYS A 61 11.66 -4.20 8.12
CA LYS A 61 10.73 -5.13 7.51
C LYS A 61 9.33 -4.57 7.65
N LEU A 62 8.64 -4.43 6.53
CA LEU A 62 7.28 -3.93 6.47
C LEU A 62 6.44 -4.95 5.71
N THR A 63 5.32 -5.36 6.29
CA THR A 63 4.37 -6.30 5.68
C THR A 63 3.03 -5.59 5.51
N VAL A 64 2.52 -5.54 4.28
CA VAL A 64 1.30 -4.80 3.91
C VAL A 64 0.41 -5.67 3.03
N ALA A 65 -0.90 -5.61 3.22
CA ALA A 65 -1.84 -6.30 2.34
C ALA A 65 -2.00 -5.56 1.00
N ILE A 66 -2.34 -6.29 -0.08
CA ILE A 66 -2.64 -5.69 -1.38
C ILE A 66 -3.65 -4.54 -1.24
N GLY A 67 -3.48 -3.50 -2.08
CA GLY A 67 -4.39 -2.37 -2.18
C GLY A 67 -4.27 -1.35 -1.05
N HIS A 68 -3.55 -1.66 0.03
CA HIS A 68 -3.28 -0.71 1.11
C HIS A 68 -2.08 0.19 0.79
N ALA A 69 -1.89 1.24 1.58
CA ALA A 69 -0.70 2.07 1.49
C ALA A 69 0.44 1.47 2.32
N ALA A 70 1.64 1.39 1.74
CA ALA A 70 2.87 1.07 2.47
C ALA A 70 3.66 2.35 2.77
N VAL A 71 4.13 2.52 4.00
CA VAL A 71 4.98 3.65 4.40
C VAL A 71 6.31 3.12 4.92
N LEU A 72 7.36 3.25 4.12
CA LEU A 72 8.71 2.81 4.43
C LEU A 72 9.42 3.92 5.18
N LEU A 73 9.75 3.65 6.44
CA LEU A 73 10.29 4.66 7.34
C LEU A 73 11.78 4.90 7.10
N CYS A 74 12.17 6.16 6.97
CA CYS A 74 13.56 6.57 6.95
C CYS A 74 13.75 7.90 7.68
N ARG A 75 14.28 7.79 8.89
CA ARG A 75 14.63 8.93 9.74
C ARG A 75 16.14 9.08 9.78
N ILE A 76 16.63 10.25 9.38
CA ILE A 76 18.06 10.59 9.40
C ILE A 76 18.31 11.55 10.58
N LYS A 77 19.55 11.63 11.07
CA LYS A 77 19.98 12.66 12.00
C LYS A 77 21.26 13.31 11.49
N ASN A 78 21.39 14.61 11.73
CA ASN A 78 22.49 15.44 11.24
C ASN A 78 22.60 15.40 9.70
N LEU A 79 21.49 15.55 8.98
CA LEU A 79 21.49 15.53 7.52
C LEU A 79 22.38 16.65 6.94
N GLY A 80 22.22 17.87 7.46
CA GLY A 80 22.95 19.05 6.97
C GLY A 80 22.48 19.42 5.56
N ASN A 81 23.42 19.70 4.66
CA ASN A 81 23.13 20.01 3.25
C ASN A 81 23.10 18.77 2.34
N ARG A 82 22.97 17.57 2.93
CA ARG A 82 22.97 16.30 2.20
C ARG A 82 21.60 16.00 1.64
N THR A 83 21.59 15.14 0.62
CA THR A 83 20.42 14.70 -0.12
C THR A 83 20.03 13.31 0.32
N VAL A 84 18.73 13.09 0.48
CA VAL A 84 18.14 11.77 0.72
C VAL A 84 17.46 11.30 -0.56
N SER A 85 17.69 10.07 -0.96
CA SER A 85 17.06 9.46 -2.14
C SER A 85 16.50 8.09 -1.82
N TRP A 86 15.34 7.76 -2.38
CA TRP A 86 14.82 6.39 -2.35
C TRP A 86 15.10 5.69 -3.66
N ILE A 87 15.69 4.50 -3.58
CA ILE A 87 16.05 3.68 -4.73
C ILE A 87 15.45 2.30 -4.58
N ARG A 88 14.86 1.80 -5.66
CA ARG A 88 14.39 0.42 -5.73
C ARG A 88 15.56 -0.50 -6.06
N LYS A 89 15.87 -1.45 -5.18
CA LYS A 89 17.12 -2.24 -5.28
C LYS A 89 17.15 -3.18 -6.49
N ARG A 90 16.01 -3.75 -6.89
CA ARG A 90 15.95 -4.79 -7.93
C ARG A 90 16.40 -4.32 -9.32
N ASP A 91 16.25 -3.04 -9.62
CA ASP A 91 16.54 -2.43 -10.92
C ASP A 91 17.29 -1.09 -10.80
N LEU A 92 17.71 -0.72 -9.58
CA LEU A 92 18.40 0.52 -9.26
C LEU A 92 17.64 1.78 -9.70
N HIS A 93 16.32 1.68 -9.85
CA HIS A 93 15.49 2.80 -10.28
C HIS A 93 15.39 3.84 -9.14
N ILE A 94 15.76 5.09 -9.44
CA ILE A 94 15.59 6.21 -8.52
C ILE A 94 14.10 6.53 -8.45
N LEU A 95 13.51 6.34 -7.28
CA LEU A 95 12.10 6.64 -7.05
C LEU A 95 11.93 8.11 -6.73
N THR A 96 12.74 8.61 -5.80
CA THR A 96 12.69 10.00 -5.34
C THR A 96 14.09 10.51 -5.00
N SER A 97 14.28 11.82 -5.08
CA SER A 97 15.42 12.53 -4.51
C SER A 97 14.94 13.83 -3.87
N MET A 98 15.20 13.98 -2.58
CA MET A 98 14.50 14.92 -1.70
C MET A 98 12.97 14.79 -1.88
N LEU A 99 12.27 15.91 -2.05
CA LEU A 99 10.81 15.96 -2.25
C LEU A 99 10.39 15.65 -3.69
N VAL A 100 11.34 15.51 -4.62
CA VAL A 100 11.06 15.30 -6.04
C VAL A 100 10.92 13.81 -6.33
N THR A 101 9.85 13.44 -7.03
CA THR A 101 9.59 12.07 -7.48
C THR A 101 10.09 11.91 -8.92
N TYR A 102 10.96 10.92 -9.16
CA TYR A 102 11.59 10.64 -10.45
C TYR A 102 10.91 9.50 -11.21
N THR A 103 10.32 8.55 -10.48
CA THR A 103 9.51 7.50 -11.11
C THR A 103 8.26 8.10 -11.75
N SER A 104 7.82 7.55 -12.88
CA SER A 104 6.55 7.92 -13.52
C SER A 104 5.33 7.28 -12.82
N ASP A 105 5.54 6.33 -11.91
CA ASP A 105 4.48 5.70 -11.12
C ASP A 105 4.03 6.67 -10.01
N ALA A 106 2.86 7.29 -10.20
CA ALA A 106 2.29 8.31 -9.32
C ALA A 106 1.95 7.80 -7.90
N ARG A 107 1.98 6.48 -7.66
CA ARG A 107 1.72 5.90 -6.33
C ARG A 107 2.87 6.13 -5.35
N PHE A 108 4.06 6.44 -5.86
CA PHE A 108 5.25 6.66 -5.05
C PHE A 108 5.36 8.14 -4.68
N THR A 109 5.33 8.44 -3.39
CA THR A 109 5.42 9.82 -2.88
C THR A 109 6.26 9.89 -1.62
N ILE A 110 6.88 11.04 -1.34
CA ILE A 110 7.49 11.29 -0.02
C ILE A 110 6.41 11.76 0.96
N VAL A 111 6.43 11.18 2.16
CA VAL A 111 5.62 11.61 3.30
C VAL A 111 6.50 11.75 4.54
N GLY A 112 6.08 12.56 5.50
CA GLY A 112 6.84 12.86 6.70
C GLY A 112 7.09 14.36 6.84
N ASN A 113 7.87 14.72 7.85
CA ASN A 113 8.28 16.10 8.06
C ASN A 113 9.79 16.25 7.80
N PRO A 114 10.19 16.89 6.70
CA PRO A 114 11.59 17.19 6.40
C PRO A 114 12.28 18.02 7.49
N GLU A 115 11.55 18.87 8.22
CA GLU A 115 12.08 19.66 9.33
C GLU A 115 12.50 18.78 10.53
N THR A 116 11.95 17.57 10.64
CA THR A 116 12.30 16.58 11.67
C THR A 116 13.18 15.45 11.14
N ASP A 117 13.73 15.60 9.93
CA ASP A 117 14.53 14.61 9.20
C ASP A 117 13.77 13.29 8.88
N ASP A 118 12.44 13.36 8.69
CA ASP A 118 11.61 12.21 8.33
C ASP A 118 11.34 12.17 6.81
N TRP A 119 12.00 11.23 6.13
CA TRP A 119 11.99 11.06 4.67
C TRP A 119 11.34 9.73 4.29
N ASN A 120 10.08 9.55 4.65
CA ASN A 120 9.41 8.26 4.46
C ASN A 120 8.88 8.14 3.03
N LEU A 121 9.05 6.95 2.44
CA LEU A 121 8.47 6.65 1.14
C LEU A 121 7.09 6.02 1.33
N ARG A 122 6.06 6.65 0.76
CA ARG A 122 4.72 6.09 0.66
C ARG A 122 4.52 5.47 -0.72
N ILE A 123 3.92 4.28 -0.74
CA ILE A 123 3.48 3.58 -1.94
C ILE A 123 1.99 3.30 -1.77
N ASP A 124 1.15 3.98 -2.55
CA ASP A 124 -0.29 3.76 -2.53
C ASP A 124 -0.69 2.51 -3.32
N TYR A 125 -1.80 1.88 -2.92
CA TYR A 125 -2.39 0.71 -3.56
C TYR A 125 -1.39 -0.39 -3.90
N VAL A 126 -0.62 -0.86 -2.91
CA VAL A 126 0.49 -1.79 -3.14
C VAL A 126 0.04 -3.06 -3.88
N GLN A 127 0.90 -3.49 -4.79
CA GLN A 127 0.72 -4.66 -5.64
C GLN A 127 1.78 -5.72 -5.32
N PRO A 128 1.57 -7.01 -5.63
CA PRO A 128 2.59 -8.05 -5.43
C PRO A 128 3.95 -7.71 -6.06
N ARG A 129 3.95 -7.05 -7.23
CA ARG A 129 5.15 -6.59 -7.95
C ARG A 129 5.97 -5.51 -7.22
N ASP A 130 5.37 -4.84 -6.24
CA ASP A 130 6.06 -3.83 -5.43
C ASP A 130 6.85 -4.47 -4.29
N ALA A 131 6.66 -5.76 -4.00
CA ALA A 131 7.45 -6.46 -3.01
C ALA A 131 8.95 -6.46 -3.38
N GLY A 132 9.80 -6.31 -2.38
CA GLY A 132 11.24 -6.26 -2.59
C GLY A 132 11.96 -5.33 -1.61
N ILE A 133 13.20 -5.00 -1.95
CA ILE A 133 14.06 -4.15 -1.12
C ILE A 133 14.09 -2.74 -1.71
N TYR A 134 13.89 -1.77 -0.82
CA TYR A 134 14.00 -0.33 -1.10
C TYR A 134 15.11 0.23 -0.22
N GLU A 135 15.94 1.10 -0.78
CA GLU A 135 17.06 1.71 -0.09
C GLU A 135 16.83 3.21 0.07
N CYS A 136 16.81 3.67 1.32
CA CYS A 136 16.95 5.08 1.64
C CYS A 136 18.44 5.40 1.69
N GLN A 137 18.92 6.20 0.75
CA GLN A 137 20.34 6.53 0.59
C GLN A 137 20.59 8.00 0.95
N VAL A 138 21.75 8.28 1.54
CA VAL A 138 22.26 9.64 1.77
C VAL A 138 23.58 9.79 1.03
N ASN A 139 23.75 10.90 0.32
CA ASN A 139 24.96 11.23 -0.45
C ASN A 139 26.16 11.66 0.41
N THR A 140 26.42 10.95 1.51
CA THR A 140 27.71 11.05 2.24
C THR A 140 28.84 10.45 1.42
N GLU A 141 30.08 10.71 1.82
CA GLU A 141 31.28 10.03 1.29
C GLU A 141 31.93 9.20 2.41
N PRO A 142 31.93 7.85 2.33
CA PRO A 142 31.20 7.02 1.36
C PRO A 142 29.68 7.09 1.60
N LYS A 143 28.88 6.73 0.58
CA LYS A 143 27.41 6.76 0.69
C LYS A 143 26.91 5.81 1.79
N ILE A 144 26.02 6.31 2.65
CA ILE A 144 25.33 5.49 3.63
C ILE A 144 23.92 5.18 3.14
N TYR A 145 23.41 3.99 3.49
CA TYR A 145 22.06 3.59 3.13
C TYR A 145 21.38 2.77 4.23
N ARG A 146 20.06 2.74 4.19
CA ARG A 146 19.22 1.83 4.96
C ARG A 146 18.31 1.07 4.01
N ALA A 147 18.44 -0.26 4.03
CA ALA A 147 17.55 -1.16 3.29
C ALA A 147 16.29 -1.47 4.12
N VAL A 148 15.14 -1.39 3.46
CA VAL A 148 13.82 -1.76 3.97
C VAL A 148 13.23 -2.82 3.04
N THR A 149 12.83 -3.95 3.59
CA THR A 149 12.17 -5.04 2.87
C THR A 149 10.65 -4.87 2.97
N LEU A 150 9.98 -4.68 1.84
CA LEU A 150 8.53 -4.67 1.72
C LEU A 150 8.04 -6.07 1.32
N LYS A 151 7.23 -6.69 2.17
CA LYS A 151 6.45 -7.90 1.88
C LYS A 151 5.01 -7.48 1.58
N VAL A 152 4.49 -7.88 0.43
CA VAL A 152 3.08 -7.66 0.07
C VAL A 152 2.33 -8.97 0.25
N LEU A 153 1.27 -8.95 1.06
CA LEU A 153 0.42 -10.11 1.32
C LEU A 153 -0.80 -10.10 0.40
N ASP A 154 -0.96 -11.17 -0.36
CA ASP A 154 -2.19 -11.52 -1.07
C ASP A 154 -2.94 -12.58 -0.25
N ILE A 155 -3.87 -12.14 0.59
CA ILE A 155 -4.66 -13.05 1.43
C ILE A 155 -6.10 -12.93 0.96
N GLN A 156 -6.69 -14.07 0.66
CA GLN A 156 -8.08 -14.16 0.24
C GLN A 156 -8.86 -14.92 1.30
N ALA A 157 -10.03 -14.40 1.64
CA ALA A 157 -11.01 -15.17 2.38
C ALA A 157 -11.52 -16.29 1.48
N ARG A 158 -11.96 -17.40 2.09
CA ARG A 158 -12.59 -18.49 1.37
C ARG A 158 -13.80 -18.99 2.13
N ILE A 159 -14.97 -18.94 1.51
CA ILE A 159 -16.16 -19.62 2.03
C ILE A 159 -16.12 -21.06 1.53
N THR A 160 -16.24 -22.04 2.43
CA THR A 160 -16.26 -23.46 2.08
C THR A 160 -17.57 -23.84 1.41
N GLY A 161 -17.52 -24.75 0.44
CA GLY A 161 -18.71 -25.26 -0.25
C GLY A 161 -18.87 -24.66 -1.65
N PRO A 162 -20.04 -24.81 -2.27
CA PRO A 162 -20.34 -24.27 -3.59
C PRO A 162 -20.49 -22.74 -3.57
N GLN A 163 -20.35 -22.10 -4.72
CA GLN A 163 -20.58 -20.65 -4.88
C GLN A 163 -22.07 -20.27 -4.79
N GLU A 164 -22.95 -21.23 -5.07
CA GLU A 164 -24.40 -21.10 -4.93
C GLU A 164 -24.93 -22.21 -4.03
N LEU A 165 -25.73 -21.83 -3.03
CA LEU A 165 -26.26 -22.74 -2.02
C LEU A 165 -27.78 -22.69 -2.05
N TYR A 166 -28.42 -23.85 -2.18
CA TYR A 166 -29.88 -23.97 -2.22
C TYR A 166 -30.38 -24.62 -0.93
N ILE A 167 -31.12 -23.86 -0.13
CA ILE A 167 -31.57 -24.24 1.22
C ILE A 167 -33.10 -24.29 1.24
N ARG A 168 -33.69 -25.28 1.91
CA ARG A 168 -35.13 -25.32 2.09
C ARG A 168 -35.56 -24.34 3.19
N LYS A 169 -36.70 -23.68 2.99
CA LYS A 169 -37.34 -22.86 4.03
C LYS A 169 -37.48 -23.67 5.32
N GLY A 170 -37.14 -23.06 6.46
CA GLY A 170 -37.14 -23.67 7.78
C GLY A 170 -35.85 -24.41 8.15
N SER A 171 -34.97 -24.72 7.18
CA SER A 171 -33.65 -25.31 7.45
C SER A 171 -32.66 -24.28 8.04
N THR A 172 -31.45 -24.72 8.35
CA THR A 172 -30.37 -23.85 8.85
C THR A 172 -29.38 -23.54 7.74
N ILE A 173 -29.09 -22.26 7.52
CA ILE A 173 -27.96 -21.82 6.69
C ILE A 173 -26.70 -21.90 7.56
N SER A 174 -25.67 -22.57 7.05
CA SER A 174 -24.36 -22.70 7.71
C SER A 174 -23.26 -22.35 6.72
N LEU A 175 -22.61 -21.21 6.94
CA LEU A 175 -21.53 -20.71 6.09
C LEU A 175 -20.24 -20.67 6.89
N THR A 176 -19.19 -21.32 6.40
CA THR A 176 -17.88 -21.31 7.03
C THR A 176 -16.88 -20.54 6.17
N CYS A 177 -16.34 -19.46 6.71
CA CYS A 177 -15.29 -18.66 6.12
C CYS A 177 -13.95 -18.99 6.77
N ILE A 178 -12.92 -19.16 5.94
CA ILE A 178 -11.55 -19.45 6.35
C ILE A 178 -10.64 -18.35 5.79
N ILE A 179 -9.82 -17.77 6.66
CA ILE A 179 -8.79 -16.80 6.33
C ILE A 179 -7.45 -17.37 6.82
N GLU A 180 -6.58 -17.75 5.89
CA GLU A 180 -5.26 -18.30 6.21
C GLU A 180 -4.25 -17.16 6.34
N LEU A 181 -3.91 -16.82 7.58
CA LEU A 181 -3.00 -15.71 7.87
C LEU A 181 -2.11 -16.05 9.06
N GLN A 182 -0.90 -16.49 8.75
CA GLN A 182 0.16 -16.70 9.74
C GLN A 182 0.79 -15.34 10.07
N ASP A 183 0.92 -15.04 11.36
CA ASP A 183 1.72 -13.92 11.91
C ASP A 183 1.15 -12.48 11.86
N LEU A 184 -0.14 -12.29 11.56
CA LEU A 184 -0.82 -10.99 11.70
C LEU A 184 -1.80 -11.03 12.88
N PRO A 185 -1.92 -9.96 13.70
CA PRO A 185 -2.89 -9.91 14.80
C PRO A 185 -4.29 -10.29 14.29
N PRO A 186 -5.06 -11.06 15.06
CA PRO A 186 -6.23 -11.72 14.54
C PRO A 186 -7.24 -10.69 14.05
N SER A 187 -7.50 -10.70 12.75
CA SER A 187 -8.44 -9.79 12.14
C SER A 187 -9.87 -10.25 12.48
N ASN A 188 -10.73 -9.32 12.87
CA ASN A 188 -12.13 -9.66 13.09
C ASN A 188 -12.78 -9.96 11.73
N VAL A 189 -13.59 -11.01 11.68
CA VAL A 189 -14.36 -11.39 10.50
C VAL A 189 -15.74 -10.78 10.65
N THR A 190 -16.17 -10.05 9.62
CA THR A 190 -17.50 -9.45 9.55
C THR A 190 -18.27 -10.12 8.41
N TRP A 191 -19.51 -10.50 8.70
CA TRP A 191 -20.43 -11.03 7.69
C TRP A 191 -21.41 -9.97 7.23
N TYR A 192 -21.66 -9.97 5.92
CA TYR A 192 -22.59 -9.09 5.25
C TYR A 192 -23.64 -9.91 4.52
N HIS A 193 -24.87 -9.43 4.50
CA HIS A 193 -25.97 -9.94 3.69
C HIS A 193 -26.52 -8.80 2.85
N ALA A 194 -26.56 -9.00 1.52
CA ALA A 194 -26.99 -7.97 0.56
C ALA A 194 -26.26 -6.61 0.74
N GLY A 195 -25.00 -6.64 1.17
CA GLY A 195 -24.17 -5.44 1.38
C GLY A 195 -24.30 -4.78 2.75
N ALA A 196 -25.25 -5.19 3.59
CA ALA A 196 -25.41 -4.71 4.96
C ALA A 196 -24.73 -5.67 5.95
N VAL A 197 -24.15 -5.13 7.03
CA VAL A 197 -23.60 -5.95 8.13
C VAL A 197 -24.74 -6.75 8.75
N ILE A 198 -24.52 -8.04 8.98
CA ILE A 198 -25.50 -8.90 9.65
C ILE A 198 -25.57 -8.53 11.13
N ASP A 199 -26.77 -8.23 11.59
CA ASP A 199 -27.07 -7.99 13.01
C ASP A 199 -27.39 -9.33 13.71
N PHE A 200 -26.53 -9.71 14.65
CA PHE A 200 -26.66 -10.96 15.42
C PHE A 200 -27.68 -10.84 16.56
N ASP A 201 -27.89 -9.62 17.07
CA ASP A 201 -28.78 -9.32 18.18
C ASP A 201 -30.13 -8.77 17.70
N GLY A 202 -30.35 -8.79 16.38
CA GLY A 202 -31.55 -8.27 15.74
C GLY A 202 -32.83 -9.05 16.08
N PRO A 203 -34.00 -8.45 15.81
CA PRO A 203 -35.31 -8.96 16.25
C PRO A 203 -35.70 -10.31 15.62
N ARG A 204 -35.02 -10.71 14.54
CA ARG A 204 -35.22 -12.00 13.88
C ARG A 204 -34.89 -13.17 14.82
N GLY A 205 -33.83 -13.03 15.61
CA GLY A 205 -33.23 -14.11 16.40
C GLY A 205 -32.73 -15.29 15.57
N GLY A 206 -32.05 -16.23 16.23
CA GLY A 206 -31.57 -17.47 15.58
C GLY A 206 -30.43 -17.26 14.58
N VAL A 207 -29.74 -16.12 14.65
CA VAL A 207 -28.49 -15.83 13.96
C VAL A 207 -27.38 -15.97 15.00
N SER A 208 -26.32 -16.72 14.71
CA SER A 208 -25.15 -16.80 15.57
C SER A 208 -23.85 -16.83 14.76
N LEU A 209 -22.77 -16.37 15.40
CA LEU A 209 -21.44 -16.31 14.83
C LEU A 209 -20.45 -17.01 15.76
N GLU A 210 -19.79 -18.03 15.25
CA GLU A 210 -18.69 -18.71 15.94
C GLU A 210 -17.39 -18.35 15.25
N THR A 211 -16.43 -17.75 15.97
CA THR A 211 -15.13 -17.39 15.40
C THR A 211 -14.02 -18.05 16.18
N GLU A 212 -13.28 -18.93 15.51
CA GLU A 212 -12.12 -19.64 16.03
C GLU A 212 -10.84 -19.02 15.46
N LYS A 213 -9.94 -18.60 16.35
CA LYS A 213 -8.63 -18.03 16.00
C LYS A 213 -7.55 -19.07 16.31
N GLY A 214 -6.75 -19.42 15.31
CA GLY A 214 -5.69 -20.42 15.44
C GLY A 214 -4.37 -19.97 14.83
N LYS A 215 -3.31 -20.76 15.03
CA LYS A 215 -1.97 -20.46 14.51
C LYS A 215 -1.90 -20.34 12.97
N ARG A 216 -2.82 -21.01 12.27
CA ARG A 216 -2.87 -21.03 10.81
C ARG A 216 -3.79 -19.95 10.21
N GLY A 217 -4.56 -19.24 11.04
CA GLY A 217 -5.56 -18.28 10.56
C GLY A 217 -6.82 -18.22 11.41
N THR A 218 -7.87 -17.66 10.83
CA THR A 218 -9.19 -17.49 11.48
C THR A 218 -10.26 -18.25 10.70
N THR A 219 -11.09 -19.00 11.42
CA THR A 219 -12.28 -19.67 10.89
C THR A 219 -13.51 -19.02 11.52
N SER A 220 -14.46 -18.58 10.69
CA SER A 220 -15.70 -17.95 11.14
C SER A 220 -16.89 -18.71 10.57
N LYS A 221 -17.81 -19.16 11.42
CA LYS A 221 -19.02 -19.88 11.05
C LYS A 221 -20.24 -19.01 11.34
N LEU A 222 -20.97 -18.65 10.30
CA LEU A 222 -22.25 -17.98 10.38
C LEU A 222 -23.37 -19.03 10.34
N LEU A 223 -24.25 -19.01 11.34
CA LEU A 223 -25.40 -19.89 11.44
C LEU A 223 -26.68 -19.05 11.44
N ILE A 224 -27.61 -19.34 10.53
CA ILE A 224 -28.95 -18.73 10.49
C ILE A 224 -29.97 -19.85 10.53
N THR A 225 -30.63 -19.99 11.66
CA THR A 225 -31.69 -21.00 11.87
C THR A 225 -33.03 -20.53 11.29
N ARG A 226 -33.92 -21.49 11.00
CA ARG A 226 -35.28 -21.26 10.48
C ARG A 226 -35.30 -20.35 9.25
N ALA A 227 -34.50 -20.71 8.24
CA ALA A 227 -34.34 -19.95 7.00
C ALA A 227 -35.69 -19.54 6.39
N GLN A 228 -35.79 -18.26 6.01
CA GLN A 228 -36.93 -17.63 5.38
C GLN A 228 -36.54 -17.22 3.95
N LEU A 229 -37.53 -16.98 3.09
CA LEU A 229 -37.26 -16.60 1.70
C LEU A 229 -36.43 -15.31 1.59
N ASN A 230 -36.61 -14.38 2.53
CA ASN A 230 -35.87 -13.12 2.60
C ASN A 230 -34.41 -13.27 3.05
N ASP A 231 -33.98 -14.45 3.50
CA ASP A 231 -32.55 -14.74 3.71
C ASP A 231 -31.82 -14.98 2.40
N SER A 232 -32.55 -15.20 1.30
CA SER A 232 -31.90 -15.36 0.01
C SER A 232 -31.09 -14.10 -0.33
N GLY A 233 -29.90 -14.30 -0.88
CA GLY A 233 -29.03 -13.22 -1.26
C GLY A 233 -27.55 -13.56 -1.15
N ASN A 234 -26.75 -12.54 -1.43
CA ASN A 234 -25.31 -12.64 -1.37
C ASN A 234 -24.83 -12.48 0.08
N TYR A 235 -24.15 -13.49 0.59
CA TYR A 235 -23.45 -13.47 1.87
C TYR A 235 -21.97 -13.27 1.64
N THR A 236 -21.38 -12.27 2.28
CA THR A 236 -19.97 -11.92 2.13
C THR A 236 -19.25 -11.96 3.46
N CYS A 237 -18.12 -12.66 3.50
CA CYS A 237 -17.16 -12.66 4.61
C CYS A 237 -16.02 -11.69 4.30
N ALA A 238 -15.80 -10.71 5.18
CA ALA A 238 -14.76 -9.69 4.97
C ALA A 238 -13.91 -9.44 6.22
N SER A 239 -12.69 -8.97 6.00
CA SER A 239 -11.76 -8.55 7.05
C SER A 239 -10.79 -7.48 6.52
N SER A 240 -10.22 -6.65 7.39
CA SER A 240 -9.55 -5.40 7.00
C SER A 240 -8.31 -5.56 6.12
N LYS A 241 -7.66 -6.72 6.11
CA LYS A 241 -6.39 -6.98 5.39
C LYS A 241 -6.49 -8.14 4.39
N VAL A 242 -7.71 -8.47 3.98
CA VAL A 242 -8.03 -9.70 3.27
C VAL A 242 -9.04 -9.38 2.17
N THR A 243 -8.82 -9.91 0.98
CA THR A 243 -9.80 -9.85 -0.11
C THR A 243 -11.05 -10.64 0.30
N PRO A 244 -12.25 -10.04 0.31
CA PRO A 244 -13.46 -10.70 0.79
C PRO A 244 -13.90 -11.84 -0.12
N ALA A 245 -14.69 -12.76 0.42
CA ALA A 245 -15.30 -13.85 -0.32
C ALA A 245 -16.82 -13.83 -0.16
N SER A 246 -17.52 -14.21 -1.22
CA SER A 246 -18.97 -14.14 -1.33
C SER A 246 -19.57 -15.48 -1.77
N VAL A 247 -20.78 -15.77 -1.31
CA VAL A 247 -21.57 -16.95 -1.69
C VAL A 247 -23.03 -16.53 -1.87
N MET A 248 -23.68 -17.05 -2.92
CA MET A 248 -25.10 -16.80 -3.15
C MET A 248 -25.92 -17.88 -2.44
N VAL A 249 -26.90 -17.48 -1.63
CA VAL A 249 -27.83 -18.40 -0.97
C VAL A 249 -29.23 -18.21 -1.53
N HIS A 250 -29.87 -19.30 -1.90
CA HIS A 250 -31.24 -19.37 -2.38
C HIS A 250 -32.08 -20.19 -1.41
N VAL A 251 -33.05 -19.55 -0.75
CA VAL A 251 -34.00 -20.26 0.10
C VAL A 251 -35.25 -20.60 -0.71
N LEU A 252 -35.56 -21.89 -0.80
CA LEU A 252 -36.65 -22.44 -1.61
C LEU A 252 -37.81 -22.90 -0.73
N ASN A 253 -39.05 -22.68 -1.18
CA ASN A 253 -40.20 -23.38 -0.62
C ASN A 253 -40.09 -24.86 -1.01
N GLY A 254 -40.19 -25.77 -0.03
CA GLY A 254 -39.91 -27.20 -0.19
C GLY A 254 -40.87 -27.98 -1.07
N GLU A 255 -41.70 -27.33 -1.90
CA GLU A 255 -42.77 -27.99 -2.63
C GLU A 255 -42.38 -28.52 -4.01
N HIS A 256 -41.28 -28.08 -4.64
CA HIS A 256 -40.86 -28.66 -5.92
C HIS A 256 -39.34 -28.61 -6.11
N PRO A 257 -38.58 -29.72 -5.98
CA PRO A 257 -37.27 -29.79 -6.59
C PRO A 257 -37.49 -29.76 -8.11
N ALA A 258 -37.09 -28.67 -8.77
CA ALA A 258 -36.99 -28.68 -10.22
C ALA A 258 -36.07 -29.86 -10.58
N ALA A 259 -36.65 -30.85 -11.26
CA ALA A 259 -35.91 -31.99 -11.77
C ALA A 259 -34.79 -31.44 -12.68
N MET A 260 -33.53 -31.73 -12.33
CA MET A 260 -32.43 -31.62 -13.26
C MET A 260 -32.71 -32.60 -14.40
N GLN A 261 -33.30 -32.11 -15.49
CA GLN A 261 -33.26 -32.82 -16.75
C GLN A 261 -31.85 -32.67 -17.31
N HIS A 262 -30.97 -33.63 -17.00
CA HIS A 262 -29.88 -33.90 -17.92
C HIS A 262 -30.53 -34.29 -19.24
N GLY A 263 -30.35 -33.45 -20.26
CA GLY A 263 -30.87 -33.66 -21.60
C GLY A 263 -30.41 -35.01 -22.14
N GLY A 264 -31.26 -36.02 -22.02
CA GLY A 264 -31.18 -37.24 -22.78
C GLY A 264 -31.50 -36.90 -24.22
N THR A 265 -30.48 -36.54 -24.98
CA THR A 265 -30.60 -36.47 -26.44
C THR A 265 -30.76 -37.90 -26.94
N GLY A 266 -31.96 -38.19 -27.46
CA GLY A 266 -32.29 -39.46 -28.08
C GLY A 266 -31.37 -39.75 -29.26
N ASP A 267 -30.44 -40.69 -29.06
CA ASP A 267 -29.61 -41.27 -30.11
C ASP A 267 -30.39 -42.33 -30.90
N VAL A 268 -31.44 -41.89 -31.60
CA VAL A 268 -32.17 -42.74 -32.54
C VAL A 268 -32.19 -42.15 -33.96
N ASN A 269 -31.93 -40.85 -34.12
CA ASN A 269 -32.05 -40.20 -35.43
C ASN A 269 -30.73 -39.92 -36.16
N ARG A 270 -29.57 -40.14 -35.53
CA ARG A 270 -28.26 -39.83 -36.14
C ARG A 270 -27.81 -40.87 -37.17
N ARG A 271 -28.22 -42.13 -37.01
CA ARG A 271 -27.91 -43.20 -37.98
C ARG A 271 -28.77 -43.12 -39.25
N LEU A 272 -30.03 -42.70 -39.15
CA LEU A 272 -30.91 -42.55 -40.31
C LEU A 272 -30.47 -41.40 -41.22
N VAL A 273 -30.07 -40.26 -40.64
CA VAL A 273 -29.59 -39.09 -41.40
C VAL A 273 -28.29 -39.39 -42.13
N LEU A 274 -27.37 -40.16 -41.53
CA LEU A 274 -26.12 -40.55 -42.18
C LEU A 274 -26.36 -41.48 -43.38
N LEU A 275 -27.29 -42.43 -43.25
CA LEU A 275 -27.65 -43.34 -44.35
C LEU A 275 -28.31 -42.61 -45.52
N VAL A 276 -29.18 -41.63 -45.24
CA VAL A 276 -29.81 -40.81 -46.30
C VAL A 276 -28.76 -39.95 -47.02
N LEU A 277 -27.80 -39.37 -46.30
CA LEU A 277 -26.72 -38.60 -46.92
C LEU A 277 -25.81 -39.47 -47.80
N ILE A 278 -25.46 -40.69 -47.38
CA ILE A 278 -24.63 -41.59 -48.20
C ILE A 278 -25.36 -41.98 -49.50
N VAL A 279 -26.66 -42.30 -49.42
CA VAL A 279 -27.45 -42.64 -50.63
C VAL A 279 -27.57 -41.45 -51.58
N LEU A 280 -27.70 -40.22 -51.07
CA LEU A 280 -27.76 -39.01 -51.90
C LEU A 280 -26.42 -38.66 -52.57
N ILE A 281 -25.29 -39.00 -51.95
CA ILE A 281 -23.98 -38.77 -52.56
C ILE A 281 -23.71 -39.80 -53.66
N ASP A 282 -24.11 -41.06 -53.46
CA ASP A 282 -23.90 -42.14 -54.44
C ASP A 282 -24.74 -41.96 -55.72
N THR A 283 -25.90 -41.29 -55.64
CA THR A 283 -26.70 -40.93 -56.82
C THR A 283 -26.21 -39.68 -57.56
N MET A 284 -25.37 -38.84 -56.94
CA MET A 284 -24.78 -37.67 -57.58
C MET A 284 -23.47 -37.99 -58.31
N PHE A 285 -22.81 -39.11 -58.01
CA PHE A 285 -21.53 -39.53 -58.58
C PHE A 285 -21.63 -40.70 -59.57
N ARG A 286 -22.84 -41.00 -60.06
CA ARG A 286 -23.12 -42.00 -61.09
C ARG A 286 -23.85 -41.39 -62.27
#